data_AF-A0A2D8YDG0-F1
#
_entry.id   AF-A0A2D8YDG0-F1
#
_cell.length_a   1.000
_cell.length_b   1.000
_cell.length_c   1.000
_cell.angle_alpha   90.00
_cell.angle_beta   90.00
_cell.angle_gamma   90.00
#
_symmetry.space_group_name_H-M   'P 1'
#
loop_
_entity.id
_entity.type
_entity.pdbx_description
1 polymer ?
#
loop_
_entity_poly.entity_id
_entity_poly.type
_entity_poly.pdbx_seq_one_letter_code
_entity_poly.pdbx_strand_id
1 'polypeptide(L)' 'MRQDVTNPFNNANAPAPSFEAIKISIASPEKIRSWSSGEIKKPETINYRTFKPEREGLFCARIFGP' A
#
# COMPACT_ATOMS: atom_id res chain seq x y z
N MET A 1 15.85 16.87 39.22
CA MET A 1 14.61 17.00 38.40
C MET A 1 14.92 17.89 37.22
N ARG A 2 14.94 17.31 36.01
CA ARG A 2 14.57 17.88 34.71
C ARG A 2 14.88 16.79 33.69
N GLN A 3 13.83 16.12 33.24
CA GLN A 3 13.89 15.18 32.14
C GLN A 3 13.99 16.02 30.86
N ASP A 4 15.04 15.81 30.08
CA ASP A 4 15.10 16.31 28.72
C ASP A 4 14.07 15.54 27.89
N VAL A 5 12.89 16.14 27.76
CA VAL A 5 11.79 15.63 26.95
C VAL A 5 12.20 15.79 25.48
N THR A 6 12.84 14.78 24.91
CA THR A 6 13.04 14.69 23.45
C THR A 6 11.67 14.57 22.80
N ASN A 7 11.18 15.66 22.21
CA ASN A 7 9.89 15.74 21.55
C ASN A 7 9.85 14.78 20.34
N PRO A 8 9.10 13.66 20.38
CA PRO A 8 9.10 12.65 19.32
C PRO A 8 8.19 13.01 18.14
N PHE A 9 7.56 14.19 18.17
CA PHE A 9 6.55 14.62 17.18
C PHE A 9 7.12 15.54 16.09
N ASN A 10 8.44 15.53 15.87
CA ASN A 10 8.99 16.33 14.79
C ASN A 10 8.83 15.61 13.44
N ASN A 11 8.00 16.25 12.60
CA ASN A 11 7.93 16.16 11.14
C ASN A 11 6.77 15.36 10.51
N ALA A 12 5.54 15.67 10.93
CA ALA A 12 4.33 15.34 10.17
C ALA A 12 4.09 16.27 8.95
N ASN A 13 4.99 17.23 8.68
CA ASN A 13 4.85 18.27 7.66
C ASN A 13 6.07 18.37 6.73
N ALA A 14 6.82 17.29 6.55
CA ALA A 14 7.85 17.25 5.52
C ALA A 14 7.15 17.43 4.15
N PRO A 15 7.45 18.50 3.38
CA PRO A 15 6.87 18.67 2.06
C PRO A 15 7.22 17.43 1.23
N ALA A 16 6.22 16.89 0.53
CA ALA A 16 6.46 15.79 -0.39
C ALA A 16 7.59 16.18 -1.37
N PRO A 17 8.52 15.27 -1.69
CA PRO A 17 9.61 15.59 -2.60
C PRO A 17 9.05 16.12 -3.93
N SER A 18 9.48 17.32 -4.31
CA SER A 18 9.08 17.93 -5.58
C SER A 18 9.82 17.28 -6.73
N PHE A 19 9.08 16.91 -7.78
CA PHE A 19 9.65 16.38 -9.03
C PHE A 19 9.80 17.51 -10.06
N GLU A 20 10.92 17.53 -10.79
CA GLU A 20 11.20 18.51 -11.85
C GLU A 20 10.49 18.15 -13.17
N ALA A 21 10.31 16.85 -13.43
CA ALA A 21 9.70 16.34 -14.66
C ALA A 21 8.96 15.01 -14.45
N ILE A 22 7.99 14.72 -15.31
CA ILE A 22 7.22 13.46 -15.33
C ILE A 22 7.43 12.78 -16.70
N LYS A 23 7.61 11.46 -16.70
CA LYS A 23 7.77 10.64 -17.91
C LYS A 23 6.72 9.54 -17.97
N ILE A 24 6.23 9.25 -19.18
CA ILE A 24 5.39 8.09 -19.49
C ILE A 24 6.18 7.08 -20.34
N SER A 25 5.96 5.80 -20.10
CA SER A 25 6.58 4.69 -20.84
C SER A 25 5.79 3.41 -20.68
N ILE A 26 5.90 2.47 -21.62
CA ILE A 26 5.32 1.14 -21.50
C ILE A 26 5.99 0.36 -20.35
N ALA A 27 5.20 -0.31 -19.51
CA ALA A 27 5.70 -1.17 -18.45
C ALA A 27 5.95 -2.60 -18.98
N SER A 28 7.08 -3.20 -18.59
CA SER A 28 7.36 -4.61 -18.89
C SER A 28 6.63 -5.55 -17.92
N PRO A 29 6.46 -6.84 -18.25
CA PRO A 29 5.87 -7.83 -17.34
C PRO A 29 6.58 -7.89 -15.98
N GLU A 30 7.92 -7.79 -15.95
CA GLU A 30 8.72 -7.78 -14.72
C GLU A 30 8.41 -6.56 -13.87
N LYS A 31 8.23 -5.40 -14.49
CA LYS A 31 7.89 -4.15 -13.81
C LYS A 31 6.48 -4.18 -13.22
N ILE A 32 5.52 -4.77 -13.92
CA ILE A 32 4.16 -4.95 -13.41
C ILE A 32 4.18 -5.88 -12.18
N ARG A 33 4.95 -6.97 -12.24
CA ARG A 33 5.11 -7.89 -11.10
C ARG A 33 5.80 -7.24 -9.91
N SER A 34 6.79 -6.36 -10.13
CA SER A 34 7.48 -5.67 -9.03
C SER A 34 6.61 -4.62 -8.33
N TRP A 35 5.59 -4.08 -9.01
CA TRP A 35 4.57 -3.22 -8.39
C TRP A 35 3.53 -4.00 -7.59
N SER A 36 3.35 -5.28 -7.89
CA SER A 36 2.33 -6.09 -7.24
C SER A 36 2.82 -6.65 -5.91
N SER A 37 1.97 -6.54 -4.88
CA SER A 37 2.18 -7.16 -3.57
C SER A 37 1.65 -8.60 -3.49
N GLY A 38 1.02 -9.11 -4.56
CA GLY A 38 0.50 -10.48 -4.60
C GLY A 38 -0.43 -10.75 -5.79
N GLU A 39 -0.67 -12.03 -6.05
CA GLU A 39 -1.52 -12.48 -7.16
C GLU A 39 -2.95 -12.77 -6.70
N ILE A 40 -3.92 -12.31 -7.48
CA ILE A 40 -5.34 -12.62 -7.30
C ILE A 40 -5.65 -13.87 -8.13
N LYS A 41 -6.18 -14.91 -7.49
CA LYS A 41 -6.49 -16.20 -8.13
C LYS A 41 -7.98 -16.42 -8.33
N LYS A 42 -8.79 -15.54 -7.75
CA LYS A 42 -10.20 -15.75 -7.44
C LYS A 42 -10.97 -14.44 -7.69
N PRO A 43 -12.07 -14.46 -8.46
CA PRO A 43 -12.84 -13.24 -8.74
C PRO A 43 -13.71 -12.78 -7.57
N GLU A 44 -13.77 -13.54 -6.48
CA GLU A 44 -14.59 -13.23 -5.32
C GLU A 44 -14.11 -11.97 -4.60
N THR A 45 -15.05 -11.23 -4.02
CA THR A 45 -14.79 -9.95 -3.35
C THR A 45 -14.82 -10.11 -1.83
N ILE A 46 -16.02 -10.09 -1.28
CA ILE A 46 -16.31 -10.19 0.15
C ILE A 46 -17.33 -11.28 0.39
N ASN A 47 -17.24 -11.92 1.55
CA ASN A 47 -18.20 -12.91 1.97
C ASN A 47 -19.55 -12.24 2.30
N TYR A 48 -20.65 -12.72 1.70
CA TYR A 48 -21.97 -12.10 1.86
C TYR A 48 -22.50 -12.11 3.31
N ARG A 49 -22.07 -13.07 4.14
CA ARG A 49 -22.59 -13.23 5.51
C ARG A 49 -21.70 -12.54 6.53
N THR A 50 -20.38 -12.72 6.41
CA THR A 50 -19.42 -12.23 7.40
C THR A 50 -18.84 -10.85 7.05
N PHE A 51 -19.06 -10.38 5.81
CA PHE A 51 -18.45 -9.16 5.25
C PHE A 51 -16.93 -9.15 5.29
N LYS A 52 -16.30 -10.30 5.53
CA LYS A 52 -14.84 -10.45 5.50
C LYS A 52 -14.38 -10.63 4.05
N PRO A 53 -13.24 -10.03 3.66
CA PRO A 53 -12.68 -10.26 2.34
C PRO A 53 -12.36 -11.74 2.09
N GLU A 54 -12.63 -12.18 0.88
CA GLU A 54 -12.35 -13.56 0.48
C GLU A 54 -10.83 -13.78 0.29
N ARG A 55 -10.35 -14.95 0.73
CA ARG A 55 -8.92 -15.28 0.62
C ARG A 55 -8.55 -15.49 -0.85
N GLU A 56 -7.52 -14.78 -1.33
CA GLU A 56 -7.08 -14.74 -2.74
C GLU A 56 -8.05 -14.02 -3.69
N GLY A 57 -9.11 -13.42 -3.13
CA GLY A 57 -10.05 -12.58 -3.84
C GLY A 57 -9.55 -11.16 -4.09
N LEU A 58 -10.39 -10.37 -4.75
CA LEU A 58 -10.11 -8.99 -5.15
C LEU A 58 -9.78 -8.05 -3.98
N PHE A 59 -10.25 -8.37 -2.77
CA PHE A 59 -10.03 -7.58 -1.55
C PHE A 59 -9.15 -8.30 -0.52
N CYS A 60 -8.34 -9.29 -0.94
CA CYS A 60 -7.58 -10.10 0.00
C CYS A 60 -6.59 -9.26 0.84
N ALA A 61 -6.80 -9.23 2.17
CA ALA A 61 -5.97 -8.47 3.11
C ALA A 61 -4.49 -8.90 3.13
N ARG A 62 -4.16 -10.11 2.64
CA ARG A 62 -2.76 -10.54 2.48
C ARG A 62 -2.03 -9.79 1.37
N ILE A 63 -2.76 -9.32 0.35
CA ILE A 63 -2.19 -8.61 -0.81
C ILE A 63 -2.18 -7.10 -0.54
N PHE A 64 -3.30 -6.58 -0.03
CA PHE A 64 -3.51 -5.14 0.09
C PHE A 64 -3.29 -4.57 1.50
N GLY A 65 -3.10 -5.42 2.51
CA GLY A 65 -2.99 -5.00 3.91
C GLY A 65 -4.31 -5.07 4.68
N PRO A 66 -4.26 -4.84 6.00
CA PRO A 66 -5.45 -4.73 6.85
C PRO A 66 -6.32 -3.51 6.51
#